data_AF-T1BTZ4-F1
#
_entry.id   AF-T1BTZ4-F1
#
_cell.length_a   1.000
_cell.length_b   1.000
_cell.length_c   1.000
_cell.angle_alpha   90.00
_cell.angle_beta   90.00
_cell.angle_gamma   90.00
#
_symmetry.space_group_name_H-M   'P 1'
#
loop_
_entity.id
_entity.type
_entity.pdbx_description
1 polymer ?
#
loop_
_entity_poly.entity_id
_entity_poly.type
_entity_poly.pdbx_seq_one_letter_code
_entity_poly.pdbx_strand_id
1 'polypeptide(L)'
;DHDNAFFYLDPPYPGKNWYRFGFEEGDFHDINSMLKNIRGKYLMNFKSEDHLPQKIFGNPQYVKKYENRNTKEEGEYRYISYYTNIKRME
;
A
#
# COMPACT_ATOMS: atom_id res chain seq x y z
N ASP A 1 -18.38 6.60 0.64
CA ASP A 1 -17.59 7.05 -0.52
C ASP A 1 -18.52 7.38 -1.70
N HIS A 2 -18.01 7.72 -2.89
CA HIS A 2 -18.80 8.01 -4.11
C HIS A 2 -18.09 7.41 -5.33
N ASP A 3 -18.82 7.09 -6.40
CA ASP A 3 -18.27 6.39 -7.57
C ASP A 3 -17.13 7.15 -8.27
N ASN A 4 -17.18 8.49 -8.20
CA ASN A 4 -16.16 9.41 -8.73
C ASN A 4 -15.04 9.76 -7.72
N ALA A 5 -15.07 9.20 -6.51
CA ALA A 5 -14.01 9.46 -5.53
C ALA A 5 -12.76 8.62 -5.86
N PHE A 6 -11.60 9.22 -5.66
CA PHE A 6 -10.32 8.53 -5.71
C PHE A 6 -9.59 8.68 -4.37
N PHE A 7 -9.19 7.57 -3.78
CA PHE A 7 -8.48 7.52 -2.50
C PHE A 7 -7.03 7.11 -2.71
N TYR A 8 -6.10 7.88 -2.15
CA TYR A 8 -4.72 7.46 -2.02
C TYR A 8 -4.47 7.06 -0.56
N LEU A 9 -3.99 5.84 -0.33
CA LEU A 9 -3.75 5.30 1.00
C LEU A 9 -2.25 5.04 1.17
N ASP A 10 -1.66 5.62 2.22
CA ASP A 10 -0.28 5.37 2.64
C ASP A 10 -0.29 4.98 4.13
N PRO A 11 -0.71 3.73 4.47
CA PRO A 11 -0.83 3.30 5.85
C PRO A 11 0.54 3.19 6.53
N PRO A 12 0.60 3.21 7.87
CA PRO A 12 1.83 2.88 8.58
C PRO A 12 2.38 1.51 8.14
N TYR A 13 3.68 1.47 7.83
CA TYR A 13 4.29 0.23 7.34
C TYR A 13 4.50 -0.77 8.49
N PRO A 14 4.31 -2.08 8.23
CA PRO A 14 4.50 -3.12 9.24
C PRO A 14 5.85 -3.02 9.93
N GLY A 15 5.85 -3.14 11.26
CA GLY A 15 7.08 -3.11 12.06
C GLY A 15 7.77 -1.73 12.14
N LYS A 16 7.13 -0.65 11.68
CA LYS A 16 7.64 0.72 11.85
C LYS A 16 6.97 1.41 13.03
N ASN A 17 7.78 1.81 14.00
CA ASN A 17 7.33 2.57 15.17
C ASN A 17 7.52 4.09 14.95
N TRP A 18 6.92 4.61 13.88
CA TRP A 18 6.99 6.05 13.54
C TRP A 18 5.88 6.87 14.18
N TYR A 19 4.85 6.21 14.71
CA TYR A 19 3.65 6.85 15.25
C TYR A 19 3.47 6.51 16.72
N ARG A 20 2.79 7.40 17.46
CA ARG A 20 2.52 7.22 18.89
C ARG A 20 1.62 6.02 19.18
N PHE A 21 0.71 5.71 18.27
CA PHE A 21 -0.17 4.55 18.34
C PHE A 21 0.28 3.53 17.32
N GLY A 22 0.30 2.25 17.74
CA GLY A 22 0.64 1.15 16.86
C GLY A 22 -0.39 0.99 15.75
N PHE A 23 0.08 0.47 14.62
CA PHE A 23 -0.77 -0.01 13.53
C PHE A 23 -0.52 -1.51 13.43
N GLU A 24 -1.49 -2.29 13.87
CA GLU A 24 -1.39 -3.73 14.09
C GLU A 24 -2.02 -4.53 12.94
N GLU A 25 -1.79 -5.84 12.89
CA GLU A 25 -2.35 -6.74 11.86
C GLU A 25 -3.88 -6.60 11.73
N GLY A 26 -4.59 -6.37 12.84
CA GLY A 26 -6.02 -6.10 12.85
C GLY A 26 -6.43 -4.89 12.02
N ASP A 27 -5.67 -3.79 12.10
CA ASP A 27 -5.97 -2.57 11.34
C ASP A 27 -5.83 -2.78 9.82
N PHE A 28 -4.89 -3.62 9.40
CA PHE A 28 -4.77 -4.00 7.99
C PHE A 28 -5.95 -4.86 7.52
N HIS A 29 -6.45 -5.76 8.36
CA HIS A 29 -7.67 -6.52 8.07
C HIS A 29 -8.89 -5.61 7.95
N ASP A 30 -9.00 -4.59 8.79
CA ASP A 30 -10.08 -3.60 8.73
C ASP A 30 -10.02 -2.79 7.43
N ILE A 31 -8.83 -2.32 7.03
CA ILE A 31 -8.62 -1.70 5.72
C ILE A 31 -9.08 -2.64 4.59
N ASN A 32 -8.66 -3.91 4.61
CA ASN A 32 -9.02 -4.87 3.57
C ASN A 32 -10.55 -5.06 3.47
N SER A 33 -11.22 -5.14 4.61
CA SER A 33 -12.67 -5.24 4.70
C SER A 33 -13.37 -4.00 4.09
N MET A 34 -12.86 -2.80 4.39
CA MET A 34 -13.35 -1.56 3.81
C MET A 34 -13.14 -1.49 2.30
N LEU A 35 -11.92 -1.80 1.82
CA LEU A 35 -11.56 -1.71 0.40
C LEU A 35 -12.32 -2.71 -0.48
N LYS A 36 -12.79 -3.83 0.06
CA LYS A 36 -13.65 -4.77 -0.67
C LYS A 36 -15.02 -4.20 -1.01
N ASN A 37 -15.51 -3.25 -0.21
CA ASN A 37 -16.85 -2.67 -0.34
C ASN A 37 -16.85 -1.23 -0.88
N ILE A 38 -15.67 -0.70 -1.22
CA ILE A 38 -15.54 0.67 -1.73
C ILE A 38 -16.10 0.77 -3.16
N ARG A 39 -16.96 1.76 -3.39
CA ARG A 39 -17.52 2.15 -4.70
C ARG A 39 -16.52 2.97 -5.52
N GLY A 40 -15.79 3.87 -4.86
CA GLY A 40 -14.75 4.69 -5.44
C GLY A 40 -13.52 3.88 -5.85
N LYS A 41 -12.54 4.58 -6.44
CA LYS A 41 -11.25 3.97 -6.80
C LYS A 41 -10.22 4.23 -5.70
N TYR A 42 -9.27 3.31 -5.56
CA TYR A 42 -8.16 3.51 -4.63
C TYR A 42 -6.82 3.14 -5.23
N LEU A 43 -5.77 3.74 -4.68
CA LEU A 43 -4.39 3.32 -4.84
C LEU A 43 -3.73 3.29 -3.46
N MET A 44 -3.22 2.12 -3.08
CA MET A 44 -2.55 1.90 -1.80
C MET A 44 -1.15 1.33 -2.05
N ASN A 45 -0.18 1.74 -1.25
CA ASN A 45 1.20 1.28 -1.41
C ASN A 45 1.84 0.76 -0.12
N PHE A 46 2.79 -0.16 -0.30
CA PHE A 46 3.70 -0.64 0.73
C PHE A 46 5.08 -0.89 0.12
N LYS A 47 6.10 -1.06 0.96
CA LYS A 47 7.37 -1.58 0.46
C LYS A 47 7.17 -3.02 0.00
N SER A 48 7.82 -3.39 -1.10
CA SER A 48 7.71 -4.75 -1.65
C SER A 48 8.33 -5.83 -0.76
N GLU A 49 9.21 -5.46 0.17
CA GLU A 49 9.80 -6.36 1.16
C GLU A 49 8.85 -6.71 2.32
N ASP A 50 7.76 -5.95 2.49
CA ASP A 50 6.82 -6.18 3.58
C ASP A 50 5.88 -7.36 3.24
N HIS A 51 5.97 -8.45 4.00
CA HIS A 51 5.17 -9.65 3.77
C HIS A 51 3.71 -9.54 4.23
N LEU A 52 3.45 -8.76 5.28
CA LEU A 52 2.10 -8.66 5.88
C LEU A 52 1.06 -8.09 4.90
N PRO A 53 1.32 -7.03 4.12
CA PRO A 53 0.38 -6.55 3.11
C PRO A 53 0.04 -7.61 2.06
N GLN A 54 1.02 -8.36 1.56
CA GLN A 54 0.75 -9.41 0.56
C GLN A 54 -0.10 -10.54 1.16
N LYS A 55 0.14 -10.91 2.42
CA LYS A 55 -0.67 -11.90 3.16
C LYS A 55 -2.14 -11.47 3.26
N ILE A 56 -2.42 -10.18 3.47
CA ILE A 56 -3.77 -9.67 3.76
C ILE A 56 -4.52 -9.25 2.49
N PHE A 57 -3.86 -8.49 1.62
CA PHE A 57 -4.47 -7.88 0.42
C PHE A 57 -4.29 -8.73 -0.84
N GLY A 58 -3.48 -9.79 -0.79
CA GLY A 58 -3.14 -10.64 -1.94
C GLY A 58 -1.96 -10.10 -2.74
N ASN A 59 -1.85 -10.49 -4.01
CA ASN A 59 -0.77 -9.99 -4.87
C ASN A 59 -1.01 -8.52 -5.26
N PRO A 60 0.04 -7.67 -5.27
CA PRO A 60 -0.09 -6.31 -5.78
C PRO A 60 -0.39 -6.31 -7.28
N GLN A 61 -1.13 -5.30 -7.76
CA GLN A 61 -1.40 -5.11 -9.19
C GLN A 61 -0.13 -4.80 -9.97
N TYR A 62 0.82 -4.10 -9.35
CA TYR A 62 2.15 -3.87 -9.93
C TYR A 62 3.17 -3.49 -8.85
N VAL A 63 4.45 -3.68 -9.18
CA VAL A 63 5.59 -3.21 -8.40
C VAL A 63 6.33 -2.18 -9.23
N LYS A 64 6.75 -1.07 -8.61
CA LYS A 64 7.54 -0.04 -9.27
C LYS A 64 8.84 0.24 -8.52
N LYS A 65 9.92 0.35 -9.29
CA LYS A 65 11.26 0.68 -8.83
C LYS A 65 11.42 2.20 -8.78
N TYR A 66 11.95 2.71 -7.68
CA TYR A 66 12.25 4.12 -7.45
C TYR A 66 13.68 4.27 -6.96
N GLU A 67 14.34 5.37 -7.31
CA GLU A 67 15.59 5.77 -6.66
C GLU A 67 15.32 6.10 -5.19
N ASN A 68 16.17 5.62 -4.28
CA ASN A 68 16.06 5.96 -2.88
C ASN A 68 16.63 7.37 -2.66
N ARG A 69 15.74 8.36 -2.54
CA ARG A 69 16.12 9.76 -2.24
C ARG A 69 16.23 10.05 -0.75
N ASN A 70 16.04 9.06 0.12
CA ASN A 70 16.15 9.23 1.57
C ASN A 70 17.55 8.85 2.08
N THR A 71 18.41 8.33 1.21
CA THR A 71 19.80 8.00 1.52
C THR A 71 20.73 8.89 0.68
N LYS A 72 21.96 9.08 1.18
CA LYS A 72 22.99 9.83 0.45
C LYS A 72 23.76 8.93 -0.53
N GLU A 73 23.45 7.65 -0.56
CA GLU A 73 24.13 6.64 -1.37
C GLU A 73 23.47 6.56 -2.75
N GLU A 74 24.25 6.85 -3.79
CA GLU A 74 23.80 6.66 -5.17
C GLU A 74 23.64 5.17 -5.48
N GLY A 75 22.62 4.84 -6.27
CA GLY A 75 22.38 3.47 -6.74
C GLY A 75 21.53 2.60 -5.80
N GLU A 76 21.08 3.13 -4.66
CA GLU A 76 20.10 2.42 -3.82
C GLU A 76 18.67 2.61 -4.38
N TYR A 77 17.91 1.51 -4.44
CA TYR A 77 16.56 1.50 -5.00
C TYR A 77 15.52 1.01 -4.01
N ARG A 78 14.32 1.56 -4.12
CA ARG A 78 13.12 1.09 -3.42
C ARG A 78 12.17 0.43 -4.40
N TYR A 79 11.60 -0.68 -3.97
CA TYR A 79 10.53 -1.36 -4.68
C TYR A 79 9.25 -1.15 -3.89
N ILE A 80 8.24 -0.59 -4.57
CA ILE A 80 6.95 -0.25 -3.98
C ILE A 80 5.88 -1.09 -4.65
N SER A 81 5.15 -1.85 -3.84
CA SER A 81 4.01 -2.66 -4.26
C SER A 81 2.74 -1.82 -4.21
N TYR A 82 1.97 -1.82 -5.30
CA TYR A 82 0.74 -1.06 -5.42
C TYR A 82 -0.49 -1.97 -5.49
N TYR A 83 -1.49 -1.64 -4.68
CA TYR A 83 -2.77 -2.31 -4.57
C TYR A 83 -3.89 -1.37 -5.04
N THR A 84 -4.76 -1.84 -5.93
CA THR A 84 -5.84 -1.02 -6.51
C THR A 84 -7.00 -1.88 -7.03
N ASN A 85 -8.22 -1.34 -6.98
CA ASN A 85 -9.39 -1.90 -7.67
C ASN A 85 -9.55 -1.41 -9.12
N ILE A 86 -8.57 -0.67 -9.64
CA ILE A 86 -8.54 -0.26 -11.05
C ILE A 86 -8.03 -1.43 -11.89
N LYS A 87 -8.87 -1.89 -12.82
CA LYS A 87 -8.45 -2.86 -13.83
C LYS A 87 -7.46 -2.20 -14.78
N ARG A 88 -6.33 -2.86 -15.05
CA ARG A 88 -5.50 -2.47 -16.19
C ARG A 88 -6.33 -2.62 -17.45
N MET A 89 -6.38 -1.57 -18.27
CA MET A 89 -6.86 -1.70 -19.64
C MET A 89 -5.79 -2.50 -20.39
N GLU A 90 -6.23 -3.58 -21.04
CA GLU A 90 -5.40 -4.40 -21.94
C GLU A 90 -5.01 -3.63 -23.20
#